data_AF-A0A951C8F1-F1
#
_entry.id   AF-A0A951C8F1-F1
#
_cell.length_a   1.000
_cell.length_b   1.000
_cell.length_c   1.000
_cell.angle_alpha   90.00
_cell.angle_beta   90.00
_cell.angle_gamma   90.00
#
_symmetry.space_group_name_H-M   'P 1'
#
loop_
_entity.id
_entity.type
_entity.pdbx_description
1 polymer ?
#
loop_
_entity_poly.entity_id
_entity_poly.type
_entity_poly.pdbx_seq_one_letter_code
_entity_poly.pdbx_strand_id
1 'polypeptide(L)'
;MDDIPNTVADLFDDANGDLAIGDLPSAIEKYRKCTELEPSFFDGWHALGMALMKNGNYSEAIEAGKKAVELKPNDLLGWSSLSLFYVRNGQIKEAEAASGKARILSWGGKVDRG
;
A
#
# COMPACT_ATOMS: atom_id res chain seq x y z
N MET A 1 30.36 10.65 -9.56
CA MET A 1 30.02 9.97 -8.30
C MET A 1 28.59 9.55 -8.48
N ASP A 2 28.43 8.36 -9.03
CA ASP A 2 27.16 7.70 -9.27
C ASP A 2 26.44 7.62 -7.91
N ASP A 3 25.35 8.36 -7.80
CA ASP A 3 24.49 8.38 -6.62
C ASP A 3 23.89 6.98 -6.50
N ILE A 4 24.56 6.15 -5.71
CA ILE A 4 24.03 4.86 -5.31
C ILE A 4 22.78 5.21 -4.50
N PRO A 5 21.58 4.76 -4.89
CA PRO A 5 20.35 5.10 -4.18
C PRO A 5 20.41 4.46 -2.78
N ASN A 6 20.98 5.19 -1.81
CA ASN A 6 21.33 4.63 -0.49
C ASN A 6 20.21 4.85 0.54
N THR A 7 19.08 5.43 0.12
CA THR A 7 17.95 5.69 1.01
C THR A 7 16.64 5.20 0.38
N VAL A 8 15.72 4.77 1.26
CA VAL A 8 14.37 4.31 0.87
C VAL A 8 13.61 5.38 0.10
N ALA A 9 13.81 6.66 0.44
CA ALA A 9 13.15 7.79 -0.21
C ALA A 9 13.58 7.94 -1.68
N ASP A 10 14.86 7.73 -1.99
CA ASP A 10 15.37 7.86 -3.36
C ASP A 10 14.87 6.71 -4.25
N LEU A 11 14.94 5.47 -3.75
CA LEU A 11 14.34 4.31 -4.40
C LEU A 11 12.83 4.48 -4.64
N PHE A 12 12.14 5.14 -3.72
CA PHE A 12 10.70 5.40 -3.82
C PHE A 12 10.38 6.45 -4.88
N ASP A 13 11.18 7.53 -4.97
CA ASP A 13 11.04 8.55 -6.01
C ASP A 13 11.28 7.96 -7.40
N ASP A 14 12.37 7.20 -7.55
CA ASP A 14 12.73 6.51 -8.79
C ASP A 14 11.62 5.54 -9.23
N ALA A 15 11.12 4.70 -8.30
CA ALA A 15 9.99 3.80 -8.54
C ALA A 15 8.72 4.55 -8.99
N ASN A 16 8.47 5.73 -8.42
CA ASN A 16 7.32 6.54 -8.79
C ASN A 16 7.50 7.15 -10.19
N GLY A 17 8.74 7.44 -10.58
CA GLY A 17 9.13 7.77 -11.96
C GLY A 17 8.80 6.64 -12.93
N ASP A 18 9.21 5.40 -12.63
CA ASP A 18 8.88 4.22 -13.45
C ASP A 18 7.36 4.01 -13.57
N LEU A 19 6.65 4.15 -12.45
CA LEU A 19 5.19 4.05 -12.42
C LEU A 19 4.53 5.10 -13.34
N ALA A 20 5.09 6.31 -13.39
CA ALA A 20 4.59 7.40 -14.23
C ALA A 20 4.83 7.17 -15.73
N ILE A 21 5.96 6.57 -16.11
CA ILE A 21 6.23 6.17 -17.50
C ILE A 21 5.49 4.89 -17.92
N GLY A 22 4.86 4.20 -16.96
CA GLY A 22 4.09 2.98 -17.20
C GLY A 22 4.90 1.69 -17.03
N ASP A 23 6.15 1.78 -16.55
CA ASP A 23 6.97 0.62 -16.23
C ASP A 23 6.63 0.09 -14.83
N LEU A 24 5.48 -0.58 -14.77
CA LEU A 24 5.00 -1.24 -13.56
C LEU A 24 5.99 -2.27 -12.98
N PRO A 25 6.63 -3.17 -13.76
CA PRO A 25 7.48 -4.20 -13.19
C PRO A 25 8.72 -3.62 -12.50
N SER A 26 9.39 -2.62 -13.10
CA SER A 26 10.56 -1.99 -12.47
C SER A 26 10.15 -1.21 -11.21
N ALA A 27 9.01 -0.50 -11.26
CA ALA A 27 8.46 0.20 -10.09
C ALA A 27 8.20 -0.77 -8.93
N ILE A 28 7.59 -1.93 -9.20
CA ILE A 28 7.30 -2.96 -8.20
C ILE A 28 8.58 -3.48 -7.54
N GLU A 29 9.62 -3.79 -8.31
CA GLU A 29 10.89 -4.25 -7.75
C GLU A 29 11.54 -3.20 -6.83
N LYS A 30 11.49 -1.92 -7.22
CA LYS A 30 12.03 -0.82 -6.42
C LYS A 30 11.21 -0.58 -5.16
N TYR A 31 9.88 -0.59 -5.25
CA TYR A 31 9.02 -0.51 -4.06
C TYR A 31 9.21 -1.70 -3.12
N ARG A 32 9.44 -2.92 -3.64
CA ARG A 32 9.80 -4.08 -2.81
C ARG A 32 11.09 -3.81 -2.04
N LYS A 33 12.15 -3.33 -2.71
CA LYS A 33 13.39 -2.93 -2.03
C LYS A 33 13.16 -1.87 -0.97
N CYS A 34 12.31 -0.86 -1.22
CA CYS A 34 11.92 0.12 -0.21
C CYS A 34 11.34 -0.56 1.04
N THR A 35 10.41 -1.51 0.85
CA THR A 35 9.79 -2.26 1.96
C THR A 35 10.73 -3.27 2.62
N GLU A 36 11.74 -3.78 1.93
CA GLU A 36 12.75 -4.67 2.50
C GLU A 36 13.76 -3.89 3.35
N LEU A 37 14.15 -2.70 2.90
CA LEU A 37 15.03 -1.79 3.63
C LEU A 37 14.33 -1.19 4.85
N GLU A 38 13.08 -0.72 4.67
CA GLU A 38 12.26 -0.20 5.75
C GLU A 38 10.90 -0.91 5.78
N PRO A 39 10.79 -2.04 6.50
CA PRO A 39 9.54 -2.80 6.59
C PRO A 39 8.44 -2.04 7.32
N SER A 40 8.77 -0.96 8.04
CA SER A 40 7.82 -0.04 8.67
C SER A 40 7.37 1.12 7.78
N PHE A 41 7.81 1.15 6.52
CA PHE A 41 7.49 2.23 5.59
C PHE A 41 6.11 2.05 4.97
N PHE A 42 5.11 2.70 5.57
CA PHE A 42 3.71 2.63 5.14
C PHE A 42 3.54 3.03 3.67
N ASP A 43 4.14 4.14 3.25
CA ASP A 43 4.03 4.65 1.88
C ASP A 43 4.62 3.68 0.86
N GLY A 44 5.71 2.98 1.19
CA GLY A 44 6.31 1.93 0.36
C GLY A 44 5.36 0.76 0.14
N TRP A 45 4.75 0.23 1.20
CA TRP A 45 3.77 -0.85 1.10
C TRP A 45 2.52 -0.42 0.32
N HIS A 46 2.07 0.82 0.54
CA HIS A 46 0.92 1.38 -0.16
C HIS A 46 1.19 1.53 -1.68
N ALA A 47 2.34 2.10 -2.05
CA ALA A 47 2.74 2.28 -3.44
C ALA A 47 3.01 0.95 -4.14
N LEU A 48 3.65 -0.01 -3.45
CA LEU A 48 3.84 -1.38 -3.92
C LEU A 48 2.48 -2.02 -4.28
N GLY A 49 1.51 -1.93 -3.38
CA GLY A 49 0.15 -2.45 -3.61
C GLY A 49 -0.54 -1.79 -4.80
N MET A 50 -0.40 -0.47 -4.96
CA MET A 50 -0.96 0.25 -6.11
C MET A 50 -0.31 -0.14 -7.44
N ALA A 51 1.01 -0.32 -7.46
CA ALA A 51 1.74 -0.74 -8.64
C ALA A 51 1.36 -2.17 -9.05
N LEU A 52 1.31 -3.10 -8.09
CA LEU A 52 0.85 -4.48 -8.29
C LEU A 52 -0.59 -4.54 -8.81
N MET A 53 -1.48 -3.71 -8.26
CA MET A 53 -2.85 -3.56 -8.74
C MET A 53 -2.94 -3.12 -10.20
N LYS A 54 -2.14 -2.12 -10.59
CA LYS A 54 -2.05 -1.70 -12.00
C LYS A 54 -1.51 -2.80 -12.88
N ASN A 55 -0.60 -3.62 -12.36
CA ASN A 55 0.00 -4.75 -13.06
C ASN A 55 -0.93 -5.96 -13.18
N GLY A 56 -2.08 -5.95 -12.48
CA GLY A 56 -3.02 -7.07 -12.43
C GLY A 56 -2.68 -8.13 -11.37
N ASN A 57 -1.62 -7.92 -10.59
CA ASN A 57 -1.20 -8.81 -9.50
C ASN A 57 -1.95 -8.48 -8.21
N TYR A 58 -3.26 -8.73 -8.22
CA TYR A 58 -4.12 -8.39 -7.08
C TYR A 58 -3.78 -9.19 -5.81
N SER A 59 -3.34 -10.45 -5.95
CA SER A 59 -2.95 -11.32 -4.84
C SER A 59 -1.82 -10.71 -3.99
N GLU A 60 -0.73 -10.30 -4.64
CA GLU A 60 0.39 -9.64 -3.94
C GLU A 60 0.01 -8.24 -3.45
N ALA A 61 -0.84 -7.51 -4.19
CA ALA A 61 -1.31 -6.21 -3.75
C ALA A 61 -2.08 -6.31 -2.42
N ILE A 62 -2.89 -7.35 -2.25
CA ILE A 62 -3.58 -7.64 -0.99
C ILE A 62 -2.58 -7.92 0.13
N GLU A 63 -1.52 -8.69 -0.13
CA GLU A 63 -0.47 -8.94 0.88
C GLU A 63 0.24 -7.65 1.31
N ALA A 64 0.56 -6.77 0.34
CA ALA A 64 1.16 -5.47 0.62
C ALA A 64 0.20 -4.56 1.43
N GLY A 65 -1.08 -4.52 1.05
CA GLY A 65 -2.12 -3.80 1.79
C GLY A 65 -2.32 -4.34 3.21
N LYS A 66 -2.23 -5.66 3.39
CA LYS A 66 -2.28 -6.31 4.72
C LYS A 66 -1.11 -5.84 5.58
N LYS A 67 0.10 -5.82 5.04
CA LYS A 67 1.26 -5.29 5.76
C LYS A 67 1.08 -3.82 6.13
N ALA A 68 0.55 -3.00 5.23
CA ALA A 68 0.26 -1.59 5.51
C ALA A 68 -0.71 -1.41 6.69
N VAL A 69 -1.80 -2.20 6.75
CA VAL A 69 -2.73 -2.16 7.91
C VAL A 69 -2.17 -2.83 9.15
N GLU A 70 -1.25 -3.79 9.04
CA GLU A 70 -0.54 -4.33 10.21
C GLU A 70 0.38 -3.28 10.84
N LEU A 71 1.04 -2.45 10.03
CA LEU A 71 1.90 -1.36 10.48
C LEU A 71 1.10 -0.22 11.11
N LYS A 72 0.04 0.20 10.44
CA LYS A 72 -0.88 1.21 10.96
C LYS A 72 -2.32 0.70 10.97
N PRO A 73 -2.69 -0.10 11.98
CA PRO A 73 -4.06 -0.63 12.09
C PRO A 73 -5.08 0.47 12.40
N ASN A 74 -4.61 1.61 12.91
CA ASN A 74 -5.39 2.83 13.12
C ASN A 74 -5.28 3.82 11.96
N ASP A 75 -4.86 3.40 10.76
CA ASP A 75 -4.87 4.27 9.59
C ASP A 75 -5.99 3.89 8.62
N LEU A 76 -6.86 4.86 8.37
CA LEU A 76 -8.00 4.70 7.47
C LEU A 76 -7.56 4.41 6.03
N LEU A 77 -6.43 5.00 5.59
CA LEU A 77 -5.93 4.81 4.23
C LEU A 77 -5.53 3.36 4.01
N GLY A 78 -4.83 2.74 4.96
CA GLY A 78 -4.41 1.34 4.84
C GLY A 78 -5.61 0.41 4.61
N TRP A 79 -6.67 0.54 5.43
CA TRP A 79 -7.87 -0.29 5.29
C TRP A 79 -8.65 0.00 4.02
N SER A 80 -8.68 1.27 3.59
CA SER A 80 -9.32 1.68 2.34
C SER A 80 -8.62 1.08 1.13
N SER A 81 -7.29 1.13 1.11
CA SER A 81 -6.47 0.55 0.04
C SER A 81 -6.57 -0.97 0.01
N LEU A 82 -6.51 -1.63 1.18
CA LEU A 82 -6.72 -3.08 1.28
C LEU A 82 -8.11 -3.49 0.76
N SER A 83 -9.16 -2.77 1.14
CA SER A 83 -10.52 -3.02 0.61
C SER A 83 -10.55 -2.89 -0.91
N LEU A 84 -9.96 -1.83 -1.47
CA LEU A 84 -9.88 -1.62 -2.91
C LEU A 84 -9.17 -2.79 -3.61
N PHE A 85 -8.09 -3.32 -3.03
CA PHE A 85 -7.35 -4.46 -3.57
C PHE A 85 -8.23 -5.72 -3.60
N TYR A 86 -8.97 -5.99 -2.52
CA TYR A 86 -9.93 -7.08 -2.47
C TYR A 86 -11.07 -6.94 -3.50
N VAL A 87 -11.62 -5.73 -3.68
CA VAL A 87 -12.65 -5.47 -4.70
C VAL A 87 -12.12 -5.79 -6.10
N ARG A 88 -10.88 -5.36 -6.42
CA ARG A 88 -10.28 -5.65 -7.72
C ARG A 88 -9.95 -7.12 -7.92
N ASN A 89 -9.57 -7.84 -6.87
CA ASN A 89 -9.39 -9.29 -6.92
C ASN A 89 -10.72 -10.06 -7.03
N GLY A 90 -11.88 -9.40 -6.89
CA GLY A 90 -13.20 -10.04 -6.87
C GLY A 90 -13.60 -10.62 -5.51
N GLN A 91 -12.80 -10.41 -4.46
CA GLN A 91 -13.08 -10.85 -3.09
C GLN A 91 -13.98 -9.84 -2.36
N ILE A 92 -15.22 -9.69 -2.82
CA ILE A 92 -16.18 -8.71 -2.30
C ILE A 92 -16.41 -8.90 -0.79
N LYS A 93 -16.47 -10.14 -0.31
CA LYS A 93 -16.68 -10.44 1.12
C LYS A 93 -15.58 -9.87 2.02
N GLU A 94 -14.32 -10.01 1.60
CA GLU A 94 -13.17 -9.49 2.35
C GLU A 94 -13.05 -7.97 2.23
N ALA A 95 -13.40 -7.42 1.06
CA ALA A 95 -13.50 -5.98 0.87
C ALA A 95 -14.52 -5.35 1.83
N GLU A 96 -15.72 -5.93 1.96
CA GLU A 96 -16.74 -5.44 2.90
C GLU A 96 -16.24 -5.48 4.35
N ALA A 97 -15.50 -6.53 4.73
CA ALA A 97 -14.89 -6.61 6.06
C ALA A 97 -13.83 -5.52 6.27
N ALA A 98 -12.94 -5.30 5.30
CA ALA A 98 -11.91 -4.26 5.35
C ALA A 98 -12.51 -2.84 5.34
N SER A 99 -13.49 -2.57 4.48
CA SER A 99 -14.25 -1.32 4.47
C SER A 99 -15.04 -1.10 5.77
N GLY A 100 -15.57 -2.16 6.36
CA GLY A 100 -16.21 -2.11 7.67
C GLY A 100 -15.24 -1.64 8.75
N LYS A 101 -14.03 -2.21 8.78
CA LYS A 101 -12.95 -1.78 9.68
C LYS A 101 -12.56 -0.32 9.45
N ALA A 102 -12.34 0.08 8.20
CA ALA A 102 -12.07 1.47 7.82
C ALA A 102 -13.16 2.42 8.36
N ARG A 103 -14.43 2.11 8.10
CA ARG A 103 -15.57 2.93 8.54
C ARG A 103 -15.70 3.02 10.05
N ILE A 104 -15.49 1.92 10.77
CA ILE A 104 -15.47 1.91 12.24
C ILE A 104 -14.35 2.81 12.76
N LEU A 105 -13.17 2.75 12.14
CA LEU A 105 -12.03 3.56 12.51
C LEU A 105 -12.30 5.07 12.31
N SER A 106 -12.92 5.40 11.17
CA SER A 106 -13.38 6.76 10.86
C SER A 106 -14.39 7.28 11.88
N TRP A 107 -15.31 6.41 12.35
CA TRP A 107 -16.29 6.78 13.37
C TRP A 107 -15.71 6.82 14.79
N GLY A 108 -14.71 5.99 15.09
CA GLY A 108 -14.06 5.90 16.40
C GLY A 108 -13.24 7.13 16.78
N GLY A 109 -12.80 7.92 15.80
CA GLY A 109 -12.13 9.22 16.03
C GLY A 109 -13.07 10.38 16.36
N LYS A 110 -14.40 10.19 16.31
CA LYS A 110 -15.40 11.25 16.52
C LYS A 110 -16.38 11.00 17.67
N VAL A 111 -16.03 10.11 18.60
CA VAL A 111 -16.73 10.00 19.89
C VAL A 111 -15.86 10.60 20.98
N ASP A 112 -15.70 11.93 20.91
CA ASP A 112 -15.62 12.74 22.11
C ASP A 112 -16.97 12.56 22.83
N ARG A 113 -16.96 11.73 23.87
CA ARG A 113 -18.09 11.58 24.78
C ARG A 113 -18.02 12.78 25.72
N GLY A 114 -19.00 13.69 25.58
CA GLY A 114 -19.26 14.76 26.54
C GLY A 114 -19.70 14.27 27.91
#